data_AF-A0A8C7HPC6-F1
#
_entry.id   AF-A0A8C7HPC6-F1
#
_cell.length_a   1.000
_cell.length_b   1.000
_cell.length_c   1.000
_cell.angle_alpha   90.00
_cell.angle_beta   90.00
_cell.angle_gamma   90.00
#
_symmetry.space_group_name_H-M   'P 1'
#
loop_
_entity.id
_entity.type
_entity.pdbx_description
1 polymer ?
#
loop_
_entity_poly.entity_id
_entity_poly.type
_entity_poly.pdbx_seq_one_letter_code
_entity_poly.pdbx_strand_id
1 'polypeptide(L)'
;LQLQRCLQFVPVMGTVKSQYFSKEGDPQRLGEEFFNQPCISLAIPCLCCKVLVRRSADGTELRGRVVETEAYLGGEDKASHSAGGKCTERNTAMFMKPGTIYVYPIYGIYLCINVSSQGEGAAVLLRALEPLNGLPLMKQLRTTRRREGARPLKDKELCNGPSKLCQALDIPRCFDRRDLASDPEVWLERDTQIGPQEPGLSEVVSARRIGIDSHGEWTKPLRFYLHGHRCVSVVNKQAETQIHSLQTVILLEILLFWVALI
;
A
#
# COMPACT_ATOMS: atom_id res chain seq x y z
N LEU A 1 15.75 43.10 64.39
CA LEU A 1 15.23 43.19 63.01
C LEU A 1 15.93 42.12 62.17
N GLN A 2 15.16 41.07 61.83
CA GLN A 2 15.34 40.08 60.76
C GLN A 2 16.66 39.28 60.67
N LEU A 3 16.66 38.14 61.38
CA LEU A 3 17.31 36.89 60.97
C LEU A 3 16.26 36.04 60.25
N GLN A 4 16.34 35.89 58.93
CA GLN A 4 15.81 34.75 58.16
C GLN A 4 15.99 34.97 56.66
N ARG A 5 16.83 34.14 56.02
CA ARG A 5 16.57 33.39 54.77
C ARG A 5 17.90 32.99 54.10
N CYS A 6 18.51 31.93 54.64
CA CYS A 6 19.26 31.00 53.80
C CYS A 6 18.22 30.18 53.00
N LEU A 7 18.10 30.44 51.71
CA LEU A 7 17.58 29.48 50.75
C LEU A 7 18.59 29.38 49.62
N GLN A 8 19.34 28.28 49.68
CA GLN A 8 20.29 27.84 48.68
C GLN A 8 19.54 27.66 47.36
N PHE A 9 20.04 28.33 46.31
CA PHE A 9 19.70 28.02 44.93
C PHE A 9 20.25 26.63 44.62
N VAL A 10 19.36 25.63 44.56
CA VAL A 10 19.65 24.33 43.95
C VAL A 10 19.50 24.53 42.44
N PRO A 11 20.56 24.40 41.62
CA PRO A 11 20.39 24.42 40.18
C PRO A 11 19.63 23.15 39.78
N VAL A 12 18.45 23.35 39.19
CA VAL A 12 17.64 22.30 38.58
C VAL A 12 18.50 21.64 37.50
N MET A 13 18.85 20.37 37.72
CA MET A 13 19.44 19.52 36.69
C MET A 13 18.46 19.45 35.52
N GLY A 14 18.75 20.21 34.47
CA GLY A 14 18.04 20.10 33.20
C GLY A 14 18.11 18.65 32.73
N THR A 15 16.95 18.13 32.32
CA THR A 15 16.83 16.80 31.72
C THR A 15 17.82 16.67 30.57
N VAL A 16 18.84 15.82 30.73
CA VAL A 16 19.71 15.39 29.64
C VAL A 16 18.83 14.62 28.65
N LYS A 17 18.42 15.28 27.56
CA LYS A 17 17.77 14.61 26.44
C LYS A 17 18.82 13.71 25.79
N SER A 18 18.59 12.40 25.86
CA SER A 18 19.36 11.41 25.11
C SER A 18 19.26 11.72 23.61
N GLN A 19 20.41 11.90 22.96
CA GLN A 19 20.54 12.04 21.50
C GLN A 19 19.98 10.83 20.71
N TYR A 20 19.62 9.74 21.40
CA TYR A 20 19.05 8.54 20.79
C TYR A 20 17.50 8.54 20.74
N PHE A 21 16.85 9.51 21.37
CA PHE A 21 15.39 9.68 21.30
C PHE A 21 15.05 11.06 20.74
N SER A 22 15.21 11.18 19.42
CA SER A 22 14.59 12.24 18.63
C SER A 22 13.90 11.56 17.46
N LYS A 23 12.59 11.35 17.57
CA LYS A 23 11.75 11.13 16.39
C LYS A 23 10.47 11.93 16.56
N GLU A 24 10.57 13.22 16.27
CA GLU A 24 9.51 13.83 15.47
C GLU A 24 9.38 12.93 14.24
N GLY A 25 8.23 12.27 14.08
CA GLY A 25 8.01 11.31 13.01
C GLY A 25 8.24 11.95 11.65
N ASP A 26 8.70 11.17 10.68
CA ASP A 26 8.76 11.63 9.29
C ASP A 26 7.35 12.14 8.90
N PRO A 27 7.18 13.42 8.57
CA PRO A 27 5.87 14.00 8.30
C PRO A 27 5.18 13.35 7.09
N GLN A 28 5.92 12.58 6.29
CA GLN A 28 5.38 11.88 5.13
C GLN A 28 4.81 10.51 5.51
N ARG A 29 5.22 9.90 6.62
CA ARG A 29 4.79 8.55 7.01
C ARG A 29 3.32 8.51 7.40
N LEU A 30 2.59 7.52 6.87
CA LEU A 30 1.20 7.28 7.20
C LEU A 30 1.09 6.56 8.56
N GLY A 31 0.28 7.13 9.45
CA GLY A 31 0.00 6.57 10.77
C GLY A 31 -1.21 5.63 10.79
N GLU A 32 -1.54 5.13 11.98
CA GLU A 32 -2.63 4.17 12.21
C GLU A 32 -3.99 4.64 11.67
N GLU A 33 -4.30 5.93 11.82
CA GLU A 33 -5.54 6.54 11.32
C GLU A 33 -5.75 6.35 9.81
N PHE A 34 -4.66 6.34 9.02
CA PHE A 34 -4.77 6.08 7.59
C PHE A 34 -5.25 4.65 7.31
N PHE A 35 -4.79 3.68 8.10
CA PHE A 35 -5.11 2.26 7.88
C PHE A 35 -6.47 1.87 8.45
N ASN A 36 -6.96 2.58 9.47
CA ASN A 36 -8.22 2.31 10.15
C ASN A 36 -9.44 2.79 9.33
N GLN A 37 -9.61 2.24 8.14
CA GLN A 37 -10.70 2.54 7.22
C GLN A 37 -11.28 1.25 6.62
N PRO A 38 -12.55 1.25 6.18
CA PRO A 38 -13.15 0.11 5.50
C PRO A 38 -12.30 -0.35 4.31
N CYS A 39 -12.26 -1.66 4.04
CA CYS A 39 -11.33 -2.27 3.08
C CYS A 39 -11.28 -1.57 1.70
N ILE A 40 -12.44 -1.27 1.11
CA ILE A 40 -12.52 -0.56 -0.19
C ILE A 40 -12.01 0.88 -0.07
N SER A 41 -12.42 1.57 1.00
CA SER A 41 -11.98 2.93 1.33
C SER A 41 -10.51 3.01 1.70
N LEU A 42 -9.85 1.89 2.03
CA LEU A 42 -8.40 1.82 2.16
C LEU A 42 -7.74 1.50 0.82
N ALA A 43 -8.31 0.59 0.02
CA ALA A 43 -7.72 0.12 -1.23
C ALA A 43 -7.53 1.24 -2.27
N ILE A 44 -8.48 2.17 -2.37
CA ILE A 44 -8.42 3.29 -3.32
C ILE A 44 -7.41 4.36 -2.87
N PRO A 45 -7.46 4.92 -1.65
CA PRO A 45 -6.46 5.89 -1.20
C PRO A 45 -5.05 5.33 -1.05
N CYS A 46 -4.89 4.02 -0.84
CA CYS A 46 -3.59 3.34 -0.96
C CYS A 46 -3.00 3.46 -2.37
N LEU A 47 -3.84 3.46 -3.42
CA LEU A 47 -3.42 3.69 -4.81
C LEU A 47 -3.10 5.16 -5.08
N CYS A 48 -3.85 6.05 -4.45
CA CYS A 48 -3.70 7.48 -4.64
C CYS A 48 -2.42 7.95 -3.95
N CYS A 49 -1.31 7.99 -4.68
CA CYS A 49 -0.12 8.75 -4.27
C CYS A 49 0.53 8.24 -2.98
N LYS A 50 0.53 6.93 -2.73
CA LYS A 50 1.29 6.38 -1.59
C LYS A 50 2.54 5.66 -2.08
N VAL A 51 3.64 5.87 -1.37
CA VAL A 51 4.93 5.25 -1.68
C VAL A 51 5.22 4.20 -0.62
N LEU A 52 5.38 2.95 -1.05
CA LEU A 52 5.91 1.90 -0.20
C LEU A 52 7.42 2.04 -0.15
N VAL A 53 7.94 2.21 1.06
CA VAL A 53 9.36 2.33 1.33
C VAL A 53 9.83 1.09 2.07
N ARG A 54 10.95 0.54 1.60
CA ARG A 54 11.71 -0.51 2.28
C ARG A 54 13.10 0.03 2.58
N ARG A 55 13.53 -0.01 3.84
CA ARG A 55 14.90 0.34 4.24
C ARG A 55 15.69 -0.86 4.73
N SER A 56 16.73 -1.22 4.00
CA SER A 56 17.68 -2.27 4.35
C SER A 56 18.55 -1.88 5.56
N ALA A 57 19.20 -2.88 6.17
CA ALA A 57 20.04 -2.68 7.36
C ALA A 57 21.27 -1.77 7.11
N ASP A 58 21.72 -1.68 5.86
CA ASP A 58 22.78 -0.78 5.41
C ASP A 58 22.30 0.67 5.18
N GLY A 59 21.02 0.95 5.42
CA GLY A 59 20.40 2.26 5.19
C GLY A 59 19.90 2.48 3.77
N THR A 60 20.10 1.52 2.84
CA THR A 60 19.59 1.63 1.48
C THR A 60 18.07 1.62 1.47
N GLU A 61 17.46 2.60 0.80
CA GLU A 61 16.01 2.66 0.62
C GLU A 61 15.58 2.25 -0.78
N LEU A 62 14.51 1.46 -0.85
CA LEU A 62 13.82 1.08 -2.07
C LEU A 62 12.42 1.67 -2.00
N ARG A 63 12.02 2.41 -3.04
CA ARG A 63 10.75 3.15 -3.04
C ARG A 63 9.93 2.77 -4.26
N GLY A 64 8.64 2.50 -4.05
CA GLY A 64 7.71 2.24 -5.14
C GLY A 64 6.33 2.83 -4.87
N ARG A 65 5.83 3.63 -5.80
CA ARG A 65 4.46 4.18 -5.75
C ARG A 65 3.46 3.06 -6.01
N VAL A 66 2.43 2.94 -5.18
CA VAL A 66 1.39 1.92 -5.37
C VAL A 66 0.52 2.29 -6.57
N VAL A 67 0.32 1.36 -7.51
CA VAL A 67 -0.46 1.60 -8.74
C VAL A 67 -1.53 0.54 -9.01
N GLU A 68 -1.54 -0.54 -8.23
CA GLU A 68 -2.58 -1.58 -8.28
C GLU A 68 -2.78 -2.25 -6.90
N THR A 69 -4.04 -2.42 -6.50
CA THR A 69 -4.46 -3.04 -5.23
C THR A 69 -5.67 -3.95 -5.44
N GLU A 70 -5.89 -4.89 -4.52
CA GLU A 70 -7.13 -5.67 -4.43
C GLU A 70 -7.69 -5.63 -3.01
N ALA A 71 -8.99 -5.44 -2.88
CA ALA A 71 -9.71 -5.54 -1.62
C ALA A 71 -10.21 -6.97 -1.38
N TYR A 72 -10.01 -7.46 -0.15
CA TYR A 72 -10.56 -8.72 0.35
C TYR A 72 -11.42 -8.41 1.58
N LEU A 73 -12.73 -8.61 1.48
CA LEU A 73 -13.72 -8.01 2.40
C LEU A 73 -13.94 -8.80 3.71
N GLY A 74 -13.13 -9.81 3.99
CA GLY A 74 -13.27 -10.61 5.21
C GLY A 74 -14.19 -11.81 5.04
N GLY A 75 -14.97 -12.10 6.08
CA GLY A 75 -15.75 -13.33 6.20
C GLY A 75 -16.78 -13.58 5.10
N GLU A 76 -17.38 -12.53 4.54
CA GLU A 76 -18.31 -12.68 3.43
C GLU A 76 -17.62 -13.10 2.13
N ASP A 77 -16.38 -12.70 1.93
CA ASP A 77 -15.67 -12.83 0.67
C ASP A 77 -15.10 -14.23 0.45
N LYS A 78 -15.76 -15.02 -0.37
CA LYS A 78 -15.34 -16.40 -0.67
C LYS A 78 -13.97 -16.51 -1.35
N ALA A 79 -13.47 -15.42 -1.95
CA ALA A 79 -12.12 -15.39 -2.51
C ALA A 79 -11.05 -15.00 -1.47
N SER A 80 -11.44 -14.61 -0.26
CA SER A 80 -10.53 -14.25 0.83
C SER A 80 -10.03 -15.48 1.58
N HIS A 81 -8.82 -15.40 2.12
CA HIS A 81 -8.32 -16.39 3.08
C HIS A 81 -9.15 -16.44 4.38
N SER A 82 -9.88 -15.37 4.69
CA SER A 82 -10.76 -15.25 5.86
C SER A 82 -12.21 -15.64 5.58
N ALA A 83 -12.52 -16.20 4.41
CA ALA A 83 -13.87 -16.64 4.02
C ALA A 83 -14.55 -17.47 5.13
N GLY A 84 -15.82 -17.16 5.42
CA GLY A 84 -16.59 -17.77 6.51
C GLY A 84 -16.13 -17.36 7.91
N GLY A 85 -15.34 -16.29 8.05
CA GLY A 85 -14.76 -15.87 9.33
C GLY A 85 -13.61 -16.77 9.79
N LYS A 86 -13.00 -17.54 8.87
CA LYS A 86 -11.98 -18.52 9.22
C LYS A 86 -10.67 -17.85 9.62
N CYS A 87 -10.38 -17.83 10.92
CA CYS A 87 -9.08 -17.45 11.45
C CYS A 87 -8.18 -18.70 11.61
N THR A 88 -7.00 -18.63 11.02
CA THR A 88 -5.94 -19.65 11.09
C THR A 88 -4.64 -18.97 11.49
N GLU A 89 -3.65 -19.73 11.94
CA GLU A 89 -2.32 -19.18 12.22
C GLU A 89 -1.74 -18.42 11.02
N ARG A 90 -2.02 -18.89 9.80
CA ARG A 90 -1.51 -18.27 8.57
C ARG A 90 -2.08 -16.88 8.33
N ASN A 91 -3.37 -16.65 8.57
CA ASN A 91 -4.05 -15.39 8.21
C ASN A 91 -4.39 -14.52 9.41
N THR A 92 -3.84 -14.83 10.60
CA THR A 92 -4.07 -14.06 11.84
C THR A 92 -3.82 -12.56 11.64
N ALA A 93 -2.85 -12.18 10.82
CA ALA A 93 -2.57 -10.78 10.49
C ALA A 93 -3.78 -10.01 9.93
N MET A 94 -4.70 -10.67 9.21
CA MET A 94 -5.93 -10.05 8.70
C MET A 94 -6.98 -9.77 9.80
N PHE A 95 -6.83 -10.38 10.97
CA PHE A 95 -7.69 -10.18 12.15
C PHE A 95 -6.98 -9.33 13.22
N MET A 96 -5.78 -8.85 12.93
CA MET A 96 -5.05 -7.91 13.78
C MET A 96 -5.40 -6.48 13.42
N LYS A 97 -4.94 -5.52 14.23
CA LYS A 97 -5.24 -4.10 14.06
C LYS A 97 -4.98 -3.62 12.62
N PRO A 98 -5.76 -2.66 12.10
CA PRO A 98 -5.50 -2.08 10.79
C PRO A 98 -4.06 -1.56 10.66
N GLY A 99 -3.45 -1.78 9.50
CA GLY A 99 -2.03 -1.48 9.26
C GLY A 99 -1.10 -2.65 9.54
N THR A 100 -1.60 -3.75 10.13
CA THR A 100 -0.81 -4.98 10.29
C THR A 100 -0.52 -5.60 8.92
N ILE A 101 0.75 -5.90 8.66
CA ILE A 101 1.21 -6.51 7.42
C ILE A 101 0.87 -8.00 7.44
N TYR A 102 0.24 -8.48 6.36
CA TYR A 102 0.01 -9.89 6.13
C TYR A 102 0.86 -10.38 4.95
N VAL A 103 1.93 -11.14 5.26
CA VAL A 103 2.84 -11.74 4.26
C VAL A 103 2.69 -13.25 4.24
N TYR A 104 2.30 -13.80 3.09
CA TYR A 104 2.10 -15.25 2.94
C TYR A 104 2.79 -15.82 1.70
N PRO A 105 3.18 -17.11 1.74
CA PRO A 105 3.69 -17.82 0.58
C PRO A 105 2.56 -18.27 -0.35
N ILE A 106 2.76 -18.07 -1.64
CA ILE A 106 1.90 -18.56 -2.73
C ILE A 106 2.75 -19.41 -3.68
N TYR A 107 2.17 -20.51 -4.17
CA TYR A 107 2.85 -21.48 -5.03
C TYR A 107 4.21 -21.99 -4.48
N GLY A 108 4.34 -22.05 -3.15
CA GLY A 108 5.54 -22.53 -2.44
C GLY A 108 6.75 -21.59 -2.44
N ILE A 109 6.93 -20.75 -3.46
CA ILE A 109 8.18 -20.00 -3.69
C ILE A 109 8.02 -18.48 -3.70
N TYR A 110 6.79 -18.00 -3.83
CA TYR A 110 6.49 -16.58 -3.99
C TYR A 110 5.80 -16.03 -2.75
N LEU A 111 5.94 -14.72 -2.51
CA LEU A 111 5.27 -14.03 -1.42
C LEU A 111 4.22 -13.07 -1.98
N CYS A 112 3.22 -12.74 -1.17
CA CYS A 112 2.31 -11.63 -1.38
C CYS A 112 2.26 -10.81 -0.09
N ILE A 113 2.13 -9.49 -0.21
CA ILE A 113 2.01 -8.56 0.92
C ILE A 113 0.64 -7.88 0.89
N ASN A 114 -0.06 -7.97 2.01
CA ASN A 114 -1.34 -7.33 2.23
C ASN A 114 -1.24 -6.46 3.48
N VAL A 115 -2.20 -5.54 3.62
CA VAL A 115 -2.31 -4.67 4.78
C VAL A 115 -3.71 -4.86 5.36
N SER A 116 -3.80 -5.21 6.65
CA SER A 116 -5.05 -5.32 7.38
C SER A 116 -5.79 -3.98 7.34
N SER A 117 -7.10 -4.02 7.07
CA SER A 117 -7.97 -2.85 7.06
C SER A 117 -8.93 -2.88 8.25
N GLN A 118 -9.82 -1.89 8.37
CA GLN A 118 -10.97 -2.03 9.27
C GLN A 118 -11.86 -3.20 8.81
N GLY A 119 -12.32 -3.99 9.78
CA GLY A 119 -13.19 -5.15 9.56
C GLY A 119 -12.49 -6.49 9.77
N GLU A 120 -13.19 -7.44 10.41
CA GLU A 120 -12.65 -8.76 10.76
C GLU A 120 -12.22 -9.55 9.52
N GLY A 121 -10.93 -9.86 9.47
CA GLY A 121 -10.35 -10.64 8.37
C GLY A 121 -10.24 -9.86 7.06
N ALA A 122 -10.44 -8.54 7.05
CA ALA A 122 -10.39 -7.72 5.83
C ALA A 122 -8.97 -7.19 5.57
N ALA A 123 -8.54 -7.19 4.31
CA ALA A 123 -7.20 -6.73 3.96
C ALA A 123 -7.11 -6.25 2.50
N VAL A 124 -6.12 -5.38 2.25
CA VAL A 124 -5.78 -4.87 0.92
C VAL A 124 -4.48 -5.52 0.45
N LEU A 125 -4.51 -6.24 -0.66
CA LEU A 125 -3.32 -6.76 -1.33
C LEU A 125 -2.65 -5.65 -2.14
N LEU A 126 -1.34 -5.46 -1.96
CA LEU A 126 -0.54 -4.64 -2.88
C LEU A 126 -0.13 -5.49 -4.07
N ARG A 127 -0.48 -5.04 -5.28
CA ARG A 127 -0.28 -5.84 -6.50
C ARG A 127 0.75 -5.30 -7.45
N ALA A 128 0.82 -3.99 -7.60
CA ALA A 128 1.83 -3.41 -8.45
C ALA A 128 2.31 -2.08 -7.91
N LEU A 129 3.60 -1.84 -8.13
CA LEU A 129 4.24 -0.56 -7.83
C LEU A 129 4.90 0.01 -9.09
N GLU A 130 4.99 1.33 -9.16
CA GLU A 130 5.94 2.04 -9.99
C GLU A 130 7.26 2.23 -9.22
N PRO A 131 8.39 1.64 -9.67
CA PRO A 131 9.69 1.85 -9.04
C PRO A 131 10.13 3.33 -9.11
N LEU A 132 10.42 3.94 -7.96
CA LEU A 132 10.87 5.33 -7.86
C LEU A 132 12.35 5.45 -7.48
N ASN A 133 12.82 4.62 -6.55
CA ASN A 133 14.20 4.65 -6.06
C ASN A 133 14.75 3.23 -5.87
N GLY A 134 16.06 3.05 -6.10
CA GLY A 134 16.73 1.76 -5.93
C GLY A 134 16.60 0.79 -7.11
N LEU A 135 16.32 1.28 -8.32
CA LEU A 135 16.10 0.46 -9.52
C LEU A 135 17.24 -0.56 -9.81
N PRO A 136 18.55 -0.21 -9.67
CA PRO A 136 19.63 -1.18 -9.89
C PRO A 136 19.55 -2.37 -8.93
N LEU A 137 19.28 -2.12 -7.64
CA LEU A 137 19.14 -3.17 -6.63
C LEU A 137 17.88 -4.01 -6.86
N MET A 138 16.75 -3.37 -7.18
CA MET A 138 15.52 -4.10 -7.55
C MET A 138 15.76 -5.04 -8.74
N LYS A 139 16.49 -4.59 -9.77
CA LYS A 139 16.88 -5.42 -10.93
C LYS A 139 17.73 -6.61 -10.52
N GLN A 140 18.72 -6.38 -9.66
CA GLN A 140 19.59 -7.43 -9.13
C GLN A 140 18.77 -8.49 -8.39
N LEU A 141 17.98 -8.07 -7.38
CA LEU A 141 17.13 -8.96 -6.57
C LEU A 141 16.17 -9.81 -7.42
N ARG A 142 15.60 -9.22 -8.47
CA ARG A 142 14.72 -9.92 -9.41
C ARG A 142 15.45 -10.88 -10.35
N THR A 143 16.71 -10.61 -10.66
CA THR A 143 17.49 -11.41 -11.62
C THR A 143 18.06 -12.66 -10.97
N THR A 144 18.41 -12.61 -9.67
CA THR A 144 18.94 -13.77 -8.91
C THR A 144 18.04 -15.01 -8.98
N ARG A 145 16.72 -14.83 -9.16
CA ARG A 145 15.74 -15.92 -9.26
C ARG A 145 15.41 -16.33 -10.70
N ARG A 146 16.08 -15.75 -11.71
CA ARG A 146 15.84 -16.05 -13.13
C ARG A 146 16.92 -16.99 -13.65
N ARG A 147 16.57 -17.74 -14.70
CA ARG A 147 17.51 -18.61 -15.41
C ARG A 147 18.65 -17.78 -16.00
N GLU A 148 19.84 -18.36 -16.01
CA GLU A 148 20.99 -17.80 -16.70
C GLU A 148 20.66 -17.55 -18.18
N GLY A 149 21.15 -16.43 -18.74
CA GLY A 149 20.84 -16.01 -20.10
C GLY A 149 19.44 -15.40 -20.32
N ALA A 150 18.62 -15.23 -19.28
CA ALA A 150 17.33 -14.58 -19.42
C ALA A 150 17.47 -13.10 -19.85
N ARG A 151 16.60 -12.63 -20.75
CA ARG A 151 16.62 -11.24 -21.22
C ARG A 151 16.62 -10.22 -20.06
N PRO A 152 17.29 -9.06 -20.17
CA PRO A 152 17.23 -8.02 -19.16
C PRO A 152 15.80 -7.59 -18.81
N LEU A 153 15.57 -7.25 -17.54
CA LEU A 153 14.29 -6.72 -17.07
C LEU A 153 14.17 -5.24 -17.42
N LYS A 154 13.01 -4.87 -17.94
CA LYS A 154 12.61 -3.46 -18.09
C LYS A 154 12.11 -2.94 -16.73
N ASP A 155 12.20 -1.64 -16.49
CA ASP A 155 11.84 -1.04 -15.19
C ASP A 155 10.37 -1.32 -14.82
N LYS A 156 9.46 -1.25 -15.79
CA LYS A 156 8.04 -1.59 -15.60
C LYS A 156 7.79 -3.05 -15.19
N GLU A 157 8.77 -3.94 -15.35
CA GLU A 157 8.65 -5.37 -15.02
C GLU A 157 9.14 -5.69 -13.61
N LEU A 158 9.69 -4.70 -12.90
CA LEU A 158 10.24 -4.90 -11.57
C LEU A 158 9.13 -5.13 -10.54
N CYS A 159 8.09 -4.32 -10.58
CA CYS A 159 7.04 -4.34 -9.56
C CYS A 159 5.64 -4.57 -10.13
N ASN A 160 5.48 -5.02 -11.38
CA ASN A 160 4.16 -5.26 -11.99
C ASN A 160 3.57 -6.65 -11.66
N GLY A 161 3.45 -6.94 -10.37
CA GLY A 161 2.83 -8.15 -9.84
C GLY A 161 3.09 -8.33 -8.35
N PRO A 162 2.17 -8.98 -7.61
CA PRO A 162 2.20 -9.01 -6.14
C PRO A 162 3.46 -9.70 -5.61
N SER A 163 3.85 -10.80 -6.23
CA SER A 163 5.11 -11.46 -5.88
C SER A 163 6.33 -10.81 -6.50
N LYS A 164 6.13 -9.96 -7.51
CA LYS A 164 7.24 -9.28 -8.16
C LYS A 164 7.75 -8.13 -7.31
N LEU A 165 6.84 -7.31 -6.78
CA LEU A 165 7.17 -6.23 -5.86
C LEU A 165 7.78 -6.76 -4.56
N CYS A 166 7.32 -7.89 -4.02
CA CYS A 166 7.95 -8.49 -2.83
C CYS A 166 9.42 -8.87 -3.08
N GLN A 167 9.74 -9.37 -4.27
CA GLN A 167 11.13 -9.68 -4.64
C GLN A 167 11.95 -8.41 -4.90
N ALA A 168 11.39 -7.45 -5.63
CA ALA A 168 12.08 -6.21 -5.96
C ALA A 168 12.41 -5.38 -4.73
N LEU A 169 11.52 -5.39 -3.72
CA LEU A 169 11.70 -4.70 -2.44
C LEU A 169 12.32 -5.57 -1.35
N ASP A 170 12.80 -6.78 -1.66
CA ASP A 170 13.34 -7.73 -0.67
C ASP A 170 12.48 -7.82 0.61
N ILE A 171 11.18 -8.14 0.43
CA ILE A 171 10.22 -8.33 1.52
C ILE A 171 10.31 -9.79 1.98
N PRO A 172 10.85 -10.07 3.18
CA PRO A 172 10.94 -11.42 3.70
C PRO A 172 9.63 -11.85 4.38
N ARG A 173 9.50 -13.16 4.64
CA ARG A 173 8.36 -13.71 5.38
C ARG A 173 8.25 -13.16 6.81
N CYS A 174 9.36 -12.79 7.44
CA CYS A 174 9.39 -12.27 8.81
C CYS A 174 8.78 -10.85 8.97
N PHE A 175 8.31 -10.25 7.87
CA PHE A 175 7.51 -9.02 7.92
C PHE A 175 6.04 -9.31 8.22
N ASP A 176 5.61 -10.58 8.16
CA ASP A 176 4.27 -10.97 8.57
C ASP A 176 4.00 -10.54 10.02
N ARG A 177 2.80 -9.99 10.26
CA ARG A 177 2.31 -9.46 11.54
C ARG A 177 3.05 -8.23 12.08
N ARG A 178 3.96 -7.62 11.32
CA ARG A 178 4.55 -6.32 11.69
C ARG A 178 3.57 -5.18 11.43
N ASP A 179 3.80 -4.03 12.07
CA ASP A 179 2.92 -2.85 11.98
C ASP A 179 3.47 -1.83 10.98
N LEU A 180 2.79 -1.65 9.85
CA LEU A 180 3.24 -0.74 8.79
C LEU A 180 3.26 0.74 9.26
N ALA A 181 2.48 1.09 10.29
CA ALA A 181 2.45 2.45 10.85
C ALA A 181 3.67 2.78 11.72
N SER A 182 4.37 1.78 12.28
CA SER A 182 5.48 2.00 13.22
C SER A 182 6.79 1.25 12.88
N ASP A 183 6.77 0.26 11.98
CA ASP A 183 7.93 -0.53 11.58
C ASP A 183 9.08 0.33 11.01
N PRO A 184 10.35 0.11 11.41
CA PRO A 184 11.49 0.91 10.95
C PRO A 184 12.07 0.48 9.60
N GLU A 185 11.68 -0.67 9.06
CA GLU A 185 12.23 -1.27 7.84
C GLU A 185 11.25 -1.19 6.66
N VAL A 186 9.95 -1.03 6.93
CA VAL A 186 8.91 -0.89 5.90
C VAL A 186 7.79 0.04 6.37
N TRP A 187 7.39 0.97 5.51
CA TRP A 187 6.29 1.90 5.79
C TRP A 187 5.67 2.45 4.51
N LEU A 188 4.51 3.10 4.64
CA LEU A 188 3.92 3.90 3.57
C LEU A 188 4.11 5.38 3.85
N GLU A 189 4.37 6.14 2.79
CA GLU A 189 4.45 7.59 2.81
C GLU A 189 3.42 8.22 1.87
N ARG A 190 3.05 9.47 2.16
CA ARG A 190 2.41 10.34 1.19
C ARG A 190 3.41 10.74 0.11
N ASP A 191 3.06 10.51 -1.14
CA ASP A 191 3.83 10.98 -2.27
C ASP A 191 3.70 12.50 -2.42
N THR A 192 4.82 13.20 -2.28
CA THR A 192 4.89 14.66 -2.38
C THR A 192 5.09 15.14 -3.81
N GLN A 193 5.34 14.24 -4.77
CA GLN A 193 5.53 14.60 -6.19
C GLN A 193 4.21 14.75 -6.94
N ILE A 194 3.16 14.10 -6.45
CA ILE A 194 1.80 14.35 -6.91
C ILE A 194 1.30 15.48 -6.02
N GLY A 195 0.84 16.58 -6.62
CA GLY A 195 0.36 17.74 -5.87
C GLY A 195 -0.76 17.38 -4.88
N PRO A 196 -1.27 18.34 -4.09
CA PRO A 196 -2.30 18.08 -3.08
C PRO A 196 -3.61 17.48 -3.65
N GLN A 197 -3.77 17.44 -4.97
CA GLN A 197 -4.84 16.70 -5.62
C GLN A 197 -4.42 15.23 -5.75
N GLU A 198 -4.99 14.38 -4.89
CA GLU A 198 -5.04 12.94 -5.14
C GLU A 198 -5.69 12.71 -6.52
N PRO A 199 -5.24 11.70 -7.31
CA PRO A 199 -5.86 11.39 -8.59
C PRO A 199 -7.35 11.24 -8.36
N GLY A 200 -8.14 11.99 -9.13
CA GLY A 200 -9.58 11.93 -9.03
C GLY A 200 -10.03 10.48 -9.22
N LEU A 201 -11.14 10.10 -8.57
CA LEU A 201 -11.76 8.77 -8.77
C LEU A 201 -11.93 8.42 -10.26
N SER A 202 -11.99 9.43 -11.14
CA SER A 202 -11.99 9.34 -12.59
C SER A 202 -10.77 8.66 -13.22
N GLU A 203 -9.64 8.54 -12.51
CA GLU A 203 -8.41 7.91 -12.99
C GLU A 203 -8.24 6.48 -12.45
N VAL A 204 -9.12 6.03 -11.55
CA VAL A 204 -9.04 4.70 -10.93
C VAL A 204 -9.98 3.73 -11.65
N VAL A 205 -9.41 2.67 -12.21
CA VAL A 205 -10.16 1.57 -12.81
C VAL A 205 -10.57 0.57 -11.74
N SER A 206 -11.87 0.33 -11.64
CA SER A 206 -12.43 -0.78 -10.85
C SER A 206 -12.68 -2.00 -11.75
N ALA A 207 -12.05 -3.13 -11.44
CA ALA A 207 -12.06 -4.33 -12.26
C ALA A 207 -12.15 -5.60 -11.41
N ARG A 208 -12.44 -6.73 -12.07
CA ARG A 208 -12.36 -8.05 -11.43
C ARG A 208 -10.94 -8.33 -10.92
N ARG A 209 -10.84 -8.96 -9.76
CA ARG A 209 -9.57 -9.44 -9.17
C ARG A 209 -8.97 -10.57 -10.00
N ILE A 210 -7.65 -10.74 -9.91
CA ILE A 210 -6.89 -11.67 -10.75
C ILE A 210 -6.75 -13.01 -10.04
N GLY A 211 -7.02 -14.11 -10.75
CA GLY A 211 -6.83 -15.47 -10.23
C GLY A 211 -7.98 -15.98 -9.36
N ILE A 212 -9.16 -15.37 -9.47
CA ILE A 212 -10.35 -15.74 -8.68
C ILE A 212 -11.56 -16.13 -9.53
N ASP A 213 -11.38 -16.43 -10.82
CA ASP A 213 -12.48 -16.68 -11.76
C ASP A 213 -13.42 -17.83 -11.33
N SER A 214 -12.92 -18.77 -10.52
CA SER A 214 -13.69 -19.88 -9.96
C SER A 214 -14.61 -19.51 -8.78
N HIS A 215 -14.64 -18.25 -8.33
CA HIS A 215 -15.34 -17.85 -7.09
C HIS A 215 -16.73 -17.24 -7.33
N GLY A 216 -17.32 -17.48 -8.50
CA GLY A 216 -18.72 -17.15 -8.80
C GLY A 216 -19.06 -15.67 -8.58
N GLU A 217 -20.06 -15.40 -7.74
CA GLU A 217 -20.50 -14.04 -7.39
C GLU A 217 -19.39 -13.14 -6.82
N TRP A 218 -18.30 -13.72 -6.30
CA TRP A 218 -17.16 -12.99 -5.72
C TRP A 218 -16.14 -12.51 -6.74
N THR A 219 -16.39 -12.71 -8.05
CA THR A 219 -15.70 -12.00 -9.12
C THR A 219 -16.14 -10.52 -9.22
N LYS A 220 -16.53 -9.90 -8.09
CA LYS A 220 -16.90 -8.48 -7.97
C LYS A 220 -15.72 -7.59 -8.38
N PRO A 221 -15.98 -6.34 -8.80
CA PRO A 221 -14.94 -5.40 -9.19
C PRO A 221 -14.25 -4.81 -7.93
N LEU A 222 -13.42 -5.64 -7.29
CA LEU A 222 -12.69 -5.33 -6.05
C LEU A 222 -11.18 -5.20 -6.29
N ARG A 223 -10.77 -5.04 -7.55
CA ARG A 223 -9.40 -4.69 -7.95
C ARG A 223 -9.40 -3.27 -8.47
N PHE A 224 -8.43 -2.49 -8.02
CA PHE A 224 -8.33 -1.08 -8.33
C PHE A 224 -6.95 -0.79 -8.90
N TYR A 225 -6.86 0.03 -9.94
CA TYR A 225 -5.56 0.43 -10.52
C TYR A 225 -5.64 1.75 -11.28
N LEU A 226 -4.49 2.41 -11.45
CA LEU A 226 -4.41 3.68 -12.18
C LEU A 226 -4.56 3.47 -13.70
N HIS A 227 -5.53 4.15 -14.31
CA HIS A 227 -5.81 4.06 -15.73
C HIS A 227 -4.59 4.46 -16.58
N GLY A 228 -4.29 3.69 -17.62
CA GLY A 228 -3.16 3.95 -18.53
C GLY A 228 -1.75 3.77 -17.93
N HIS A 229 -1.65 3.42 -16.64
CA HIS A 229 -0.36 3.37 -15.96
C HIS A 229 0.47 2.14 -16.37
N ARG A 230 1.71 2.37 -16.83
CA ARG A 230 2.57 1.35 -17.48
C ARG A 230 3.01 0.20 -16.59
N CYS A 231 2.99 0.42 -15.27
CA CYS A 231 3.43 -0.55 -14.26
C CYS A 231 2.29 -1.43 -13.70
N VAL A 232 1.04 -1.21 -14.14
CA VAL A 232 -0.09 -2.10 -13.79
C VAL A 232 0.20 -3.52 -14.27
N SER A 233 -0.13 -4.52 -13.46
CA SER A 233 0.21 -5.93 -13.76
C SER A 233 -0.64 -6.51 -14.88
N VAL A 234 -1.96 -6.31 -14.84
CA VAL A 234 -2.90 -6.79 -15.87
C VAL A 234 -3.97 -5.73 -16.12
N VAL A 235 -4.04 -5.26 -17.37
CA VAL A 235 -5.05 -4.28 -17.81
C VAL A 235 -6.38 -4.98 -18.13
N ASN A 236 -7.50 -4.40 -17.70
CA ASN A 236 -8.85 -4.81 -18.08
C ASN A 236 -9.48 -3.77 -19.02
N LYS A 237 -9.37 -4.01 -20.34
CA LYS A 237 -9.89 -3.09 -21.37
C LYS A 237 -11.40 -2.82 -21.26
N GLN A 238 -12.18 -3.81 -20.83
CA GLN A 238 -13.63 -3.65 -20.67
C GLN A 238 -13.95 -2.66 -19.55
N ALA A 239 -13.27 -2.81 -18.40
CA ALA A 239 -13.41 -1.90 -17.27
C ALA A 239 -12.92 -0.47 -17.59
N GLU A 240 -11.84 -0.33 -18.36
CA GLU A 240 -11.36 0.98 -18.81
C GLU A 240 -12.35 1.71 -19.71
N THR A 241 -13.04 0.97 -20.58
CA THR A 241 -14.07 1.56 -21.47
C THR A 241 -15.24 2.15 -20.66
N GLN A 242 -15.59 1.54 -19.52
CA GLN A 242 -16.67 2.01 -18.65
C GLN A 242 -16.34 3.36 -17.98
N ILE A 243 -15.07 3.61 -17.66
CA ILE A 243 -14.62 4.91 -17.13
C ILE A 243 -14.79 6.00 -18.18
N HIS A 244 -14.38 5.75 -19.43
CA HIS A 244 -14.54 6.71 -20.50
C HIS A 244 -16.02 7.05 -20.76
N SER A 245 -16.91 6.06 -20.68
CA SER A 245 -18.35 6.33 -20.79
C SER A 245 -18.88 7.20 -19.66
N LEU A 246 -18.46 6.96 -18.41
CA LEU A 246 -18.88 7.77 -17.26
C LEU A 246 -18.33 9.20 -17.34
N GLN A 247 -17.07 9.38 -17.74
CA GLN A 247 -16.47 10.69 -17.97
C GLN A 247 -17.20 11.46 -19.09
N THR A 248 -17.57 10.78 -20.17
CA THR A 248 -18.27 11.39 -21.31
C THR A 248 -19.68 11.82 -20.92
N VAL A 249 -20.40 10.99 -20.15
CA VAL A 249 -21.75 11.35 -19.63
C VAL A 249 -21.68 12.56 -18.70
N ILE A 250 -20.72 12.59 -17.76
CA ILE A 250 -20.54 13.74 -16.86
C ILE A 250 -20.22 15.02 -17.64
N LEU A 251 -19.34 14.94 -18.64
CA LEU A 251 -19.01 16.10 -19.48
C LEU A 251 -20.21 16.58 -20.31
N LEU A 252 -21.04 15.66 -20.80
CA LEU A 252 -22.28 15.99 -21.52
C LEU A 252 -23.31 16.63 -20.59
N GLU A 253 -23.49 16.13 -19.37
CA GLU A 253 -24.40 16.73 -18.38
C GLU A 253 -23.94 18.13 -17.97
N ILE A 254 -22.64 18.34 -17.74
CA ILE A 254 -22.07 19.66 -17.48
C ILE A 254 -22.32 20.58 -18.68
N LEU A 255 -22.02 20.13 -19.91
CA LEU A 255 -22.24 20.94 -21.11
C LEU A 255 -23.72 21.31 -21.30
N LEU A 256 -24.64 20.37 -21.06
CA LEU A 256 -26.08 20.61 -21.12
C LEU A 256 -26.54 21.59 -20.05
N PHE A 257 -25.97 21.53 -18.84
CA PHE A 257 -26.25 22.49 -17.77
C PHE A 257 -25.79 23.91 -18.13
N TRP A 258 -24.61 24.05 -18.74
CA TRP A 258 -24.10 25.35 -19.24
C TRP A 258 -24.92 25.88 -20.41
N VAL A 259 -25.38 25.03 -21.33
CA VAL A 259 -26.28 25.44 -22.43
C VAL A 259 -27.65 25.87 -21.91
N ALA A 260 -28.15 25.28 -20.82
CA ALA A 260 -29.42 25.69 -20.20
C ALA A 260 -29.33 27.00 -19.39
N LEU A 261 -28.12 27.49 -19.11
CA LEU A 261 -27.86 28.73 -18.37
C LEU A 261 -27.58 29.95 -19.26
N ILE A 262 -27.53 29.76 -20.58
CA ILE A 262 -27.37 30.81 -21.61
C ILE A 262 -28.71 31.01 -22.32
#